data_AF-A0A7S3NUP7-F1
#
_entry.id   AF-A0A7S3NUP7-F1
#
_cell.length_a   1.000
_cell.length_b   1.000
_cell.length_c   1.000
_cell.angle_alpha   90.00
_cell.angle_beta   90.00
_cell.angle_gamma   90.00
#
_symmetry.space_group_name_H-M   'P 1'
#
loop_
_entity.id
_entity.type
_entity.pdbx_description
1 polymer ?
#
loop_
_entity_poly.entity_id
_entity_poly.type
_entity_poly.pdbx_seq_one_letter_code
_entity_poly.pdbx_strand_id
1 'polypeptide(L)'
;LNMISMGNSMFDCEVERRHDHSEVILQQEEEKYPGGMTYLQYLDHLGISPQGIKQRTPTKWSENPQQVHKTFEDSGITISSMFDSGNLYQVKKTGEGSFDLYISADSKPYVSEILYRGWFYFSITGAKPSTMLSFTVRNMKNQTKLFTAGLRPVFKTVSKDGKRVIVPWRRIPSKPTFSYNEDDDIFTLKWTFPSSKSSENITYFAYSFPYSFEEITHKLDEFEYRMSRRKNVYVHREVLTYSREGRKQEMITVSSKDGINEDDEREEYIPNLFPEHTGAPEERPLKYYSKRVIFLSSRVHPGETGASHMYNGFLDILMDEKNPHSRSLLKNFVFKLVPALNPDGIYRGYYRLDTLGQNLNREYLDPDLLVCPTTYSVKHVLKQLSETDNLMMYVDFHAHASKKGIFCFGNALKGERQVDNVLFARLMSLNCLNFDMSECSFSDKIMNKVDKQGESREGTGRVAIYKDTGCKHC
;
A
#
# COMPACT_ATOMS: atom_id res chain seq x y z
N LEU A 1 5.68 -65.02 37.98
CA LEU A 1 6.49 -65.07 36.74
C LEU A 1 6.32 -63.73 36.02
N ASN A 2 7.14 -62.68 36.15
CA ASN A 2 8.36 -62.39 36.89
C ASN A 2 8.31 -60.88 37.24
N MET A 3 8.70 -60.53 38.46
CA MET A 3 9.24 -59.19 38.79
C MET A 3 10.72 -59.12 38.38
N ILE A 4 11.21 -57.93 38.02
CA ILE A 4 12.54 -57.30 38.26
C ILE A 4 12.37 -55.85 37.69
N SER A 5 12.28 -54.76 38.45
CA SER A 5 13.22 -54.11 39.39
C SER A 5 14.33 -53.26 38.73
N MET A 6 14.11 -51.94 38.75
CA MET A 6 15.01 -50.81 39.07
C MET A 6 16.39 -50.64 38.39
N GLY A 7 16.62 -49.42 37.89
CA GLY A 7 17.92 -48.80 37.64
C GLY A 7 17.78 -47.29 37.35
N ASN A 8 18.47 -46.47 38.14
CA ASN A 8 18.38 -45.01 38.27
C ASN A 8 19.08 -44.18 37.16
N SER A 9 18.83 -42.86 37.21
CA SER A 9 19.64 -41.73 36.69
C SER A 9 19.46 -41.41 35.20
N MET A 10 19.36 -40.18 34.71
CA MET A 10 19.81 -38.86 35.18
C MET A 10 18.81 -37.79 34.70
N PHE A 11 18.51 -36.81 35.56
CA PHE A 11 18.13 -35.47 35.13
C PHE A 11 19.39 -34.81 34.57
N ASP A 12 19.38 -34.43 33.29
CA ASP A 12 20.22 -33.42 32.63
C ASP A 12 19.34 -32.93 31.47
N CYS A 13 18.74 -31.74 31.41
CA CYS A 13 19.24 -30.39 31.65
C CYS A 13 20.47 -30.05 30.82
N GLU A 14 20.28 -29.86 29.51
CA GLU A 14 21.12 -28.98 28.71
C GLU A 14 20.25 -28.24 27.68
N VAL A 15 19.59 -27.18 28.18
CA VAL A 15 19.20 -26.03 27.36
C VAL A 15 20.42 -25.13 27.31
N GLU A 16 21.29 -25.33 26.32
CA GLU A 16 22.23 -24.31 25.87
C GLU A 16 22.27 -24.31 24.34
N ARG A 17 21.34 -23.55 23.75
CA ARG A 17 21.65 -22.79 22.54
C ARG A 17 21.52 -21.32 22.89
N ARG A 18 22.48 -20.82 23.67
CA ARG A 18 22.86 -19.41 23.54
C ARG A 18 23.53 -19.30 22.18
N HIS A 19 22.83 -18.74 21.20
CA HIS A 19 23.53 -18.22 20.02
C HIS A 19 24.48 -17.16 20.53
N ASP A 20 25.77 -17.38 20.30
CA ASP A 20 26.81 -16.43 20.63
C ASP A 20 26.51 -15.14 19.84
N HIS A 21 26.28 -14.03 20.55
CA HIS A 21 26.03 -12.72 19.93
C HIS A 21 27.18 -12.32 18.97
N SER A 22 28.37 -12.91 19.11
CA SER A 22 29.48 -12.70 18.18
C SER A 22 29.33 -13.44 16.83
N GLU A 23 28.61 -14.57 16.76
CA GLU A 23 28.28 -15.23 15.49
C GLU A 23 27.20 -14.48 14.69
N VAL A 24 26.26 -13.83 15.39
CA VAL A 24 25.22 -12.97 14.77
C VAL A 24 25.83 -11.71 14.14
N ILE A 25 26.93 -11.20 14.72
CA ILE A 25 27.70 -10.08 14.13
C ILE A 25 28.49 -10.56 12.89
N LEU A 26 29.00 -11.79 12.88
CA LEU A 26 29.75 -12.34 11.74
C LEU A 26 28.87 -12.65 10.51
N GLN A 27 27.57 -12.93 10.70
CA GLN A 27 26.62 -13.06 9.57
C GLN A 27 26.18 -11.71 8.96
N GLN A 28 26.59 -10.57 9.54
CA GLN A 28 26.34 -9.25 8.95
C GLN A 28 27.17 -8.99 7.66
N GLU A 29 28.13 -9.86 7.30
CA GLU A 29 29.14 -9.59 6.27
C GLU A 29 29.11 -10.39 4.94
N GLU A 30 28.16 -11.31 4.68
CA GLU A 30 28.29 -12.24 3.53
C GLU A 30 27.30 -12.10 2.34
N GLU A 31 26.81 -10.89 2.06
CA GLU A 31 26.51 -10.51 0.68
C GLU A 31 27.23 -9.20 0.34
N LYS A 32 28.51 -9.33 -0.04
CA LYS A 32 29.30 -8.22 -0.55
C LYS A 32 28.82 -7.88 -1.96
N TYR A 33 28.15 -6.75 -2.11
CA TYR A 33 27.83 -6.16 -3.41
C TYR A 33 29.13 -5.77 -4.16
N PRO A 34 29.09 -5.56 -5.49
CA PRO A 34 30.29 -5.28 -6.29
C PRO A 34 31.24 -4.29 -5.60
N GLY A 35 32.49 -4.70 -5.39
CA GLY A 35 33.49 -3.89 -4.69
C GLY A 35 33.52 -4.03 -3.17
N GLY A 36 32.83 -5.03 -2.58
CA GLY A 36 32.87 -5.26 -1.13
C GLY A 36 31.91 -4.39 -0.32
N MET A 37 30.95 -3.73 -0.99
CA MET A 37 30.02 -2.78 -0.38
C MET A 37 28.95 -3.51 0.44
N THR A 38 28.56 -2.94 1.58
CA THR A 38 27.30 -3.29 2.26
C THR A 38 26.10 -2.88 1.39
N TYR A 39 24.91 -3.43 1.64
CA TYR A 39 23.70 -3.01 0.91
C TYR A 39 23.46 -1.50 0.98
N LEU A 40 23.63 -0.88 2.15
CA LEU A 40 23.52 0.58 2.31
C LEU A 40 24.55 1.33 1.45
N GLN A 41 25.82 0.91 1.51
CA GLN A 41 26.88 1.50 0.69
C GLN A 41 26.61 1.30 -0.81
N TYR A 42 25.98 0.18 -1.18
CA TYR A 42 25.59 -0.10 -2.54
C TYR A 42 24.38 0.75 -2.97
N LEU A 43 23.40 0.97 -2.10
CA LEU A 43 22.33 1.94 -2.32
C LEU A 43 22.87 3.37 -2.45
N ASP A 44 23.84 3.75 -1.61
CA ASP A 44 24.57 5.02 -1.73
C ASP A 44 25.29 5.12 -3.08
N HIS A 45 26.02 4.07 -3.47
CA HIS A 45 26.73 3.98 -4.74
C HIS A 45 25.79 4.07 -5.95
N LEU A 46 24.63 3.43 -5.87
CA LEU A 46 23.57 3.53 -6.88
C LEU A 46 22.81 4.86 -6.82
N GLY A 47 23.05 5.71 -5.82
CA GLY A 47 22.35 6.97 -5.61
C GLY A 47 20.88 6.82 -5.17
N ILE A 48 20.54 5.69 -4.55
CA ILE A 48 19.21 5.29 -4.05
C ILE A 48 19.08 5.50 -2.53
N SER A 49 20.16 5.89 -1.84
CA SER A 49 20.11 6.23 -0.42
C SER A 49 19.41 7.56 -0.12
N PRO A 50 18.94 7.80 1.12
CA PRO A 50 18.42 9.11 1.58
C PRO A 50 19.24 10.33 1.13
N GLN A 51 20.57 10.19 1.02
CA GLN A 51 21.49 11.23 0.60
C GLN A 51 21.66 11.29 -0.92
N GLY A 52 21.71 10.15 -1.62
CA GLY A 52 21.78 10.06 -3.08
C GLY A 52 20.50 10.50 -3.81
N ILE A 53 19.33 10.28 -3.20
CA ILE A 53 18.02 10.67 -3.73
C ILE A 53 17.88 12.19 -3.89
N LYS A 54 18.46 12.99 -2.97
CA LYS A 54 18.46 14.46 -3.09
C LYS A 54 19.07 14.95 -4.41
N GLN A 55 19.88 14.11 -5.07
CA GLN A 55 20.56 14.43 -6.32
C GLN A 55 19.88 13.85 -7.58
N ARG A 56 18.96 12.88 -7.47
CA ARG A 56 18.42 12.11 -8.63
C ARG A 56 16.93 12.21 -8.88
N THR A 57 16.11 12.45 -7.87
CA THR A 57 14.66 12.58 -8.05
C THR A 57 14.36 13.96 -8.61
N PRO A 58 13.36 14.14 -9.51
CA PRO A 58 12.80 15.44 -9.80
C PRO A 58 12.43 16.13 -8.49
N THR A 59 13.32 16.97 -7.96
CA THR A 59 13.14 17.64 -6.68
C THR A 59 12.04 18.70 -6.78
N LYS A 60 11.66 19.04 -8.01
CA LYS A 60 10.58 19.96 -8.35
C LYS A 60 9.48 19.21 -9.06
N TRP A 61 8.25 19.42 -8.60
CA TRP A 61 7.03 18.95 -9.25
C TRP A 61 7.00 19.25 -10.75
N SER A 62 7.59 20.36 -11.20
CA SER A 62 7.63 20.80 -12.60
C SER A 62 8.31 19.84 -13.57
N GLU A 63 9.16 18.93 -13.08
CA GLU A 63 9.92 17.96 -13.89
C GLU A 63 9.22 16.59 -13.97
N ASN A 64 8.14 16.40 -13.22
CA ASN A 64 7.41 15.15 -13.18
C ASN A 64 6.29 15.16 -14.24
N PRO A 65 6.25 14.21 -15.20
CA PRO A 65 5.32 14.25 -16.33
C PRO A 65 3.83 14.13 -15.95
N GLN A 66 3.52 13.73 -14.72
CA GLN A 66 2.18 13.71 -14.13
C GLN A 66 1.75 15.08 -13.60
N GLN A 67 2.60 16.11 -13.66
CA GLN A 67 2.38 17.39 -12.99
C GLN A 67 2.26 18.51 -14.01
N VAL A 68 1.13 19.21 -13.97
CA VAL A 68 0.84 20.38 -14.80
C VAL A 68 0.49 21.56 -13.92
N HIS A 69 0.87 22.76 -14.35
CA HIS A 69 0.34 24.01 -13.84
C HIS A 69 0.10 24.95 -15.01
N LYS A 70 -1.17 25.22 -15.30
CA LYS A 70 -1.57 26.01 -16.46
C LYS A 70 -2.59 27.07 -16.07
N THR A 71 -2.21 28.32 -16.29
CA THR A 71 -3.09 29.49 -16.15
C THR A 71 -3.55 29.96 -17.53
N PHE A 72 -4.85 30.16 -17.67
CA PHE A 72 -5.48 30.67 -18.88
C PHE A 72 -5.77 32.16 -18.68
N GLU A 73 -4.88 33.02 -19.18
CA GLU A 73 -4.90 34.47 -18.94
C GLU A 73 -6.25 35.12 -19.28
N ASP A 74 -6.89 34.67 -20.36
CA ASP A 74 -8.17 35.17 -20.85
C ASP A 74 -9.34 34.98 -19.86
N SER A 75 -9.23 34.00 -18.97
CA SER A 75 -10.29 33.63 -18.02
C SER A 75 -9.84 33.75 -16.56
N GLY A 76 -8.54 33.91 -16.31
CA GLY A 76 -7.94 33.85 -14.97
C GLY A 76 -7.99 32.47 -14.33
N ILE A 77 -8.40 31.43 -15.07
CA ILE A 77 -8.53 30.06 -14.55
C ILE A 77 -7.15 29.40 -14.52
N THR A 78 -6.79 28.81 -13.37
CA THR A 78 -5.60 27.98 -13.23
C THR A 78 -6.01 26.54 -12.94
N ILE A 79 -5.50 25.60 -13.74
CA ILE A 79 -5.62 24.16 -13.49
C ILE A 79 -4.24 23.61 -13.14
N SER A 80 -4.14 22.88 -12.03
CA SER A 80 -2.86 22.33 -11.59
C SER A 80 -3.00 20.95 -10.96
N SER A 81 -2.03 20.07 -11.25
CA SER A 81 -1.81 18.80 -10.56
C SER A 81 -0.47 18.79 -9.80
N MET A 82 0.18 19.95 -9.57
CA MET A 82 1.49 20.09 -8.92
C MET A 82 1.44 19.82 -7.40
N PHE A 83 1.15 18.58 -7.03
CA PHE A 83 1.07 18.10 -5.64
C PHE A 83 1.09 16.56 -5.60
N ASP A 84 1.24 16.01 -4.40
CA ASP A 84 1.27 14.57 -4.13
C ASP A 84 0.06 13.85 -4.74
N SER A 85 0.35 12.77 -5.46
CA SER A 85 -0.62 11.93 -6.16
C SER A 85 -1.36 12.64 -7.30
N GLY A 86 -0.99 13.89 -7.62
CA GLY A 86 -1.53 14.63 -8.75
C GLY A 86 -1.20 13.94 -10.08
N ASN A 87 -2.15 13.91 -11.01
CA ASN A 87 -1.91 13.41 -12.36
C ASN A 87 -2.71 14.17 -13.42
N LEU A 88 -1.99 15.01 -14.17
CA LEU A 88 -2.33 15.57 -15.47
C LEU A 88 -1.04 15.71 -16.28
N TYR A 89 -1.09 15.35 -17.55
CA TYR A 89 -0.01 15.54 -18.52
C TYR A 89 -0.23 16.80 -19.37
N GLN A 90 -1.47 17.07 -19.76
CA GLN A 90 -1.80 18.22 -20.60
C GLN A 90 -3.23 18.71 -20.36
N VAL A 91 -3.41 20.02 -20.45
CA VAL A 91 -4.72 20.69 -20.37
C VAL A 91 -4.90 21.61 -21.59
N LYS A 92 -5.99 21.43 -22.32
CA LYS A 92 -6.38 22.27 -23.47
C LYS A 92 -7.74 22.91 -23.20
N LYS A 93 -7.83 24.22 -23.35
CA LYS A 93 -9.12 24.92 -23.31
C LYS A 93 -9.82 24.71 -24.65
N THR A 94 -11.06 24.24 -24.63
CA THR A 94 -11.87 23.95 -25.83
C THR A 94 -13.04 24.91 -26.01
N GLY A 95 -13.32 25.73 -24.99
CA GLY A 95 -14.34 26.76 -25.00
C GLY A 95 -14.36 27.50 -23.66
N GLU A 96 -15.32 28.40 -23.48
CA GLU A 96 -15.50 29.06 -22.19
C GLU A 96 -15.83 28.03 -21.10
N GLY A 97 -15.05 28.01 -20.02
CA GLY A 97 -15.19 27.03 -18.93
C GLY A 97 -14.98 25.56 -19.31
N SER A 98 -14.54 25.26 -20.53
CA SER A 98 -14.48 23.89 -21.07
C SER A 98 -13.04 23.45 -21.34
N PHE A 99 -12.68 22.27 -20.83
CA PHE A 99 -11.30 21.77 -20.84
C PHE A 99 -11.21 20.30 -21.23
N ASP A 100 -10.30 20.02 -22.16
CA ASP A 100 -9.79 18.68 -22.42
C ASP A 100 -8.57 18.42 -21.54
N LEU A 101 -8.62 17.29 -20.84
CA LEU A 101 -7.61 16.83 -19.90
C LEU A 101 -6.98 15.55 -20.45
N TYR A 102 -5.66 15.47 -20.37
CA TYR A 102 -4.89 14.28 -20.71
C TYR A 102 -4.07 13.87 -19.50
N ILE A 103 -4.13 12.61 -19.10
CA ILE A 103 -3.34 12.06 -18.01
C ILE A 103 -2.04 11.43 -18.52
N SER A 104 -1.01 11.47 -17.68
CA SER A 104 0.24 10.77 -17.97
C SER A 104 0.06 9.29 -17.69
N ALA A 105 0.80 8.46 -18.43
CA ALA A 105 0.86 7.03 -18.17
C ALA A 105 1.65 6.74 -16.89
N ASP A 106 1.38 5.59 -16.30
CA ASP A 106 2.22 5.00 -15.26
C ASP A 106 3.66 4.84 -15.77
N SER A 107 4.61 4.78 -14.83
CA SER A 107 6.04 4.52 -15.06
C SER A 107 6.80 5.62 -15.83
N LYS A 108 6.14 6.64 -16.38
CA LYS A 108 6.82 7.83 -16.89
C LYS A 108 7.44 8.64 -15.75
N PRO A 109 8.69 9.15 -15.92
CA PRO A 109 9.46 9.22 -17.17
C PRO A 109 10.36 8.01 -17.48
N TYR A 110 10.41 6.99 -16.62
CA TYR A 110 11.38 5.89 -16.70
C TYR A 110 11.12 4.92 -17.84
N VAL A 111 9.85 4.63 -18.13
CA VAL A 111 9.45 3.69 -19.19
C VAL A 111 8.46 4.38 -20.12
N SER A 112 8.78 4.42 -21.41
CA SER A 112 8.05 5.23 -22.39
C SER A 112 6.96 4.44 -23.12
N GLU A 113 7.17 3.13 -23.20
CA GLU A 113 6.37 2.12 -23.91
C GLU A 113 5.12 1.74 -23.12
N ILE A 114 5.12 1.99 -21.81
CA ILE A 114 3.98 1.75 -20.93
C ILE A 114 2.94 2.85 -21.11
N LEU A 115 1.73 2.43 -21.48
CA LEU A 115 0.60 3.31 -21.79
C LEU A 115 -0.58 3.16 -20.82
N TYR A 116 -0.35 2.53 -19.67
CA TYR A 116 -1.39 2.34 -18.66
C TYR A 116 -1.80 3.69 -18.05
N ARG A 117 -3.10 4.01 -18.08
CA ARG A 117 -3.65 5.32 -17.67
C ARG A 117 -4.98 5.12 -16.93
N GLY A 118 -5.02 5.35 -15.63
CA GLY A 118 -6.26 5.15 -14.84
C GLY A 118 -6.56 6.23 -13.82
N TRP A 119 -5.58 7.04 -13.44
CA TRP A 119 -5.68 7.99 -12.34
C TRP A 119 -5.62 9.42 -12.85
N PHE A 120 -6.52 10.27 -12.36
CA PHE A 120 -6.40 11.73 -12.44
C PHE A 120 -6.62 12.31 -11.05
N TYR A 121 -5.86 13.36 -10.74
CA TYR A 121 -6.06 14.18 -9.56
C TYR A 121 -5.51 15.57 -9.85
N PHE A 122 -6.37 16.58 -9.80
CA PHE A 122 -6.03 17.95 -10.14
C PHE A 122 -6.85 18.95 -9.35
N SER A 123 -6.47 20.22 -9.43
CA SER A 123 -7.12 21.36 -8.82
C SER A 123 -7.46 22.41 -9.86
N ILE A 124 -8.47 23.22 -9.57
CA ILE A 124 -8.82 24.43 -10.30
C ILE A 124 -9.03 25.59 -9.34
N THR A 125 -8.60 26.78 -9.75
CA THR A 125 -8.89 28.07 -9.10
C THR A 125 -9.09 29.16 -10.15
N GLY A 126 -9.58 30.33 -9.75
CA GLY A 126 -9.76 31.50 -10.62
C GLY A 126 -11.06 31.52 -11.43
N ALA A 127 -11.83 30.44 -11.45
CA ALA A 127 -13.14 30.41 -12.11
C ALA A 127 -14.12 31.37 -11.42
N LYS A 128 -14.75 32.26 -12.20
CA LYS A 128 -15.77 33.20 -11.70
C LYS A 128 -16.93 32.42 -11.04
N PRO A 129 -17.58 32.96 -10.00
CA PRO A 129 -18.73 32.30 -9.38
C PRO A 129 -19.83 32.00 -10.41
N SER A 130 -20.48 30.85 -10.27
CA SER A 130 -21.54 30.36 -11.15
C SER A 130 -21.11 30.01 -12.59
N THR A 131 -19.82 30.08 -12.93
CA THR A 131 -19.32 29.51 -14.19
C THR A 131 -19.56 27.99 -14.22
N MET A 132 -20.24 27.50 -15.25
CA MET A 132 -20.38 26.06 -15.48
C MET A 132 -19.11 25.53 -16.13
N LEU A 133 -18.36 24.72 -15.39
CA LEU A 133 -17.14 24.09 -15.89
C LEU A 133 -17.48 22.76 -16.58
N SER A 134 -16.78 22.43 -17.65
CA SER A 134 -16.86 21.14 -18.34
C SER A 134 -15.47 20.54 -18.46
N PHE A 135 -15.31 19.30 -18.02
CA PHE A 135 -14.04 18.58 -18.09
C PHE A 135 -14.22 17.31 -18.91
N THR A 136 -13.29 17.04 -19.82
CA THR A 136 -13.23 15.80 -20.59
C THR A 136 -11.85 15.17 -20.46
N VAL A 137 -11.72 14.05 -19.75
CA VAL A 137 -10.49 13.25 -19.69
C VAL A 137 -10.47 12.32 -20.91
N ARG A 138 -9.50 12.51 -21.80
CA ARG A 138 -9.53 11.98 -23.17
C ARG A 138 -8.84 10.62 -23.38
N ASN A 139 -8.02 10.17 -22.44
CA ASN A 139 -7.04 9.11 -22.70
C ASN A 139 -6.90 8.07 -21.57
N MET A 140 -8.00 7.70 -20.91
CA MET A 140 -7.96 6.66 -19.88
C MET A 140 -8.00 5.26 -20.50
N LYS A 141 -7.49 4.24 -19.81
CA LYS A 141 -7.79 2.84 -20.11
C LYS A 141 -9.24 2.51 -19.77
N ASN A 142 -9.75 1.40 -20.29
CA ASN A 142 -11.14 0.97 -20.12
C ASN A 142 -11.60 0.98 -18.64
N GLN A 143 -12.56 1.87 -18.33
CA GLN A 143 -13.23 1.96 -17.03
C GLN A 143 -14.75 1.70 -17.12
N THR A 144 -15.23 1.17 -18.26
CA THR A 144 -16.65 1.07 -18.60
C THR A 144 -17.47 0.37 -17.53
N LYS A 145 -16.96 -0.74 -16.96
CA LYS A 145 -17.68 -1.50 -15.94
C LYS A 145 -18.00 -0.65 -14.70
N LEU A 146 -17.02 0.08 -14.16
CA LEU A 146 -17.19 0.89 -12.97
C LEU A 146 -18.10 2.11 -13.20
N PHE A 147 -17.95 2.80 -14.32
CA PHE A 147 -18.80 3.96 -14.63
C PHE A 147 -20.23 3.56 -15.00
N THR A 148 -20.43 2.41 -15.67
CA THR A 148 -21.77 1.82 -15.87
C THR A 148 -22.40 1.47 -14.52
N ALA A 149 -21.60 0.94 -13.61
CA ALA A 149 -21.99 0.67 -12.22
C ALA A 149 -22.25 1.93 -11.37
N GLY A 150 -22.04 3.14 -11.91
CA GLY A 150 -22.34 4.40 -11.22
C GLY A 150 -21.18 5.00 -10.45
N LEU A 151 -19.93 4.58 -10.73
CA LEU A 151 -18.76 5.32 -10.24
C LEU A 151 -18.82 6.77 -10.74
N ARG A 152 -18.48 7.69 -9.84
CA ARG A 152 -18.37 9.11 -10.13
C ARG A 152 -17.06 9.65 -9.57
N PRO A 153 -16.38 10.56 -10.29
CA PRO A 153 -15.30 11.36 -9.74
C PRO A 153 -15.72 12.04 -8.45
N VAL A 154 -14.73 12.46 -7.67
CA VAL A 154 -14.95 13.19 -6.43
C VAL A 154 -14.38 14.59 -6.52
N PHE A 155 -14.87 15.48 -5.67
CA PHE A 155 -14.36 16.84 -5.53
C PHE A 155 -14.28 17.26 -4.07
N LYS A 156 -13.38 18.21 -3.77
CA LYS A 156 -13.22 18.89 -2.48
C LYS A 156 -12.93 20.36 -2.75
N THR A 157 -13.49 21.27 -1.96
CA THR A 157 -13.19 22.72 -2.07
C THR A 157 -12.60 23.22 -0.77
N VAL A 158 -11.53 24.00 -0.87
CA VAL A 158 -10.83 24.63 0.26
C VAL A 158 -10.66 26.14 0.02
N SER A 159 -10.36 26.88 1.08
CA SER A 159 -9.96 28.28 0.98
C SER A 159 -8.66 28.45 0.18
N LYS A 160 -8.37 29.68 -0.24
CA LYS A 160 -7.16 30.06 -1.00
C LYS A 160 -5.85 29.56 -0.37
N ASP A 161 -5.78 29.56 0.96
CA ASP A 161 -4.62 29.10 1.74
C ASP A 161 -4.63 27.58 2.00
N GLY A 162 -5.64 26.85 1.52
CA GLY A 162 -5.80 25.40 1.71
C GLY A 162 -6.25 24.98 3.11
N LYS A 163 -6.28 25.90 4.09
CA LYS A 163 -6.44 25.54 5.51
C LYS A 163 -7.88 25.21 5.89
N ARG A 164 -8.86 25.90 5.31
CA ARG A 164 -10.28 25.71 5.64
C ARG A 164 -10.95 24.85 4.58
N VAL A 165 -11.50 23.72 4.99
CA VAL A 165 -12.39 22.91 4.15
C VAL A 165 -13.73 23.63 4.01
N ILE A 166 -14.09 23.99 2.78
CA ILE A 166 -15.37 24.62 2.43
C ILE A 166 -16.37 23.55 2.03
N VAL A 167 -15.93 22.58 1.22
CA VAL A 167 -16.70 21.39 0.87
C VAL A 167 -15.78 20.19 1.06
N PRO A 168 -16.12 19.22 1.94
CA PRO A 168 -15.32 18.01 2.09
C PRO A 168 -15.42 17.15 0.82
N TRP A 169 -14.58 16.11 0.73
CA TRP A 169 -14.65 15.16 -0.38
C TRP A 169 -16.07 14.61 -0.56
N ARG A 170 -16.62 14.77 -1.76
CA ARG A 170 -17.93 14.25 -2.16
C ARG A 170 -17.88 13.80 -3.60
N ARG A 171 -18.75 12.87 -3.99
CA ARG A 171 -18.93 12.52 -5.41
C ARG A 171 -19.51 13.70 -6.17
N ILE A 172 -19.10 13.87 -7.42
CA ILE A 172 -19.70 14.89 -8.28
C ILE A 172 -21.22 14.64 -8.40
N PRO A 173 -22.04 15.70 -8.27
CA PRO A 173 -23.50 15.54 -8.29
C PRO A 173 -24.02 15.25 -9.70
N SER A 174 -23.36 15.78 -10.73
CA SER A 174 -23.66 15.51 -12.13
C SER A 174 -23.36 14.05 -12.47
N LYS A 175 -24.23 13.42 -13.27
CA LYS A 175 -23.96 12.09 -13.82
C LYS A 175 -22.91 12.26 -14.93
N PRO A 176 -21.71 11.66 -14.81
CA PRO A 176 -20.73 11.73 -15.88
C PRO A 176 -21.22 10.95 -17.10
N THR A 177 -20.79 11.39 -18.28
CA THR A 177 -20.95 10.68 -19.54
C THR A 177 -19.60 10.10 -19.94
N PHE A 178 -19.60 8.94 -20.60
CA PHE A 178 -18.36 8.33 -21.08
C PHE A 178 -18.56 7.64 -22.42
N SER A 179 -17.46 7.43 -23.14
CA SER A 179 -17.39 6.61 -24.35
C SER A 179 -16.12 5.74 -24.29
N TYR A 180 -16.14 4.60 -24.96
CA TYR A 180 -15.00 3.71 -25.08
C TYR A 180 -14.79 3.38 -26.55
N ASN A 181 -13.59 3.68 -27.06
CA ASN A 181 -13.14 3.20 -28.36
C ASN A 181 -12.35 1.90 -28.15
N GLU A 182 -12.86 0.79 -28.70
CA GLU A 182 -12.22 -0.52 -28.59
C GLU A 182 -10.95 -0.61 -29.43
N ASP A 183 -10.90 0.04 -30.60
CA ASP A 183 -9.78 -0.04 -31.53
C ASP A 183 -8.51 0.60 -30.95
N ASP A 184 -8.67 1.75 -30.28
CA ASP A 184 -7.56 2.47 -29.65
C ASP A 184 -7.37 2.11 -28.16
N ASP A 185 -8.30 1.32 -27.59
CA ASP A 185 -8.44 1.07 -26.15
C ASP A 185 -8.45 2.36 -25.31
N ILE A 186 -9.24 3.35 -25.77
CA ILE A 186 -9.36 4.68 -25.15
C ILE A 186 -10.75 4.87 -24.54
N PHE A 187 -10.77 5.08 -23.23
CA PHE A 187 -11.93 5.54 -22.47
C PHE A 187 -11.89 7.06 -22.29
N THR A 188 -12.96 7.73 -22.71
CA THR A 188 -13.16 9.17 -22.52
C THR A 188 -14.23 9.41 -21.47
N LEU A 189 -13.92 10.23 -20.47
CA LEU A 189 -14.83 10.59 -19.38
C LEU A 189 -15.14 12.09 -19.42
N LYS A 190 -16.41 12.46 -19.36
CA LYS A 190 -16.85 13.86 -19.32
C LYS A 190 -17.82 14.14 -18.19
N TRP A 191 -17.66 15.28 -17.54
CA TRP A 191 -18.63 15.79 -16.56
C TRP A 191 -18.65 17.32 -16.54
N THR A 192 -19.72 17.87 -15.99
CA THR A 192 -19.87 19.31 -15.72
C THR A 192 -19.91 19.59 -14.24
N PHE A 193 -19.50 20.78 -13.83
CA PHE A 193 -19.44 21.18 -12.43
C PHE A 193 -19.59 22.70 -12.27
N PRO A 194 -20.52 23.20 -11.43
CA PRO A 194 -20.61 24.64 -11.16
C PRO A 194 -19.42 25.08 -10.31
N SER A 195 -18.76 26.17 -10.70
CA SER A 195 -17.62 26.73 -9.97
C SER A 195 -17.97 27.11 -8.52
N SER A 196 -16.92 27.29 -7.71
CA SER A 196 -17.04 27.72 -6.32
C SER A 196 -17.66 29.11 -6.19
N LYS A 197 -18.26 29.39 -5.01
CA LYS A 197 -18.81 30.71 -4.64
C LYS A 197 -17.77 31.83 -4.63
N SER A 198 -16.49 31.50 -4.45
CA SER A 198 -15.36 32.43 -4.59
C SER A 198 -14.38 31.87 -5.61
N SER A 199 -13.88 32.75 -6.49
CA SER A 199 -12.85 32.44 -7.47
C SER A 199 -11.48 32.20 -6.85
N GLU A 200 -11.27 32.60 -5.59
CA GLU A 200 -10.01 32.35 -4.88
C GLU A 200 -9.94 30.95 -4.25
N ASN A 201 -11.10 30.29 -4.08
CA ASN A 201 -11.14 28.94 -3.52
C ASN A 201 -10.55 27.93 -4.50
N ILE A 202 -9.85 26.95 -3.95
CA ILE A 202 -9.27 25.85 -4.71
C ILE A 202 -10.25 24.69 -4.68
N THR A 203 -10.65 24.20 -5.86
CA THR A 203 -11.46 22.98 -5.98
C THR A 203 -10.64 21.87 -6.59
N TYR A 204 -10.52 20.77 -5.87
CA TYR A 204 -9.85 19.55 -6.29
C TYR A 204 -10.83 18.57 -6.92
N PHE A 205 -10.37 17.81 -7.90
CA PHE A 205 -11.08 16.71 -8.55
C PHE A 205 -10.19 15.48 -8.65
N ALA A 206 -10.72 14.30 -8.34
CA ALA A 206 -9.99 13.04 -8.44
C ALA A 206 -10.87 11.90 -8.96
N TYR A 207 -10.24 10.86 -9.49
CA TYR A 207 -10.91 9.66 -10.00
C TYR A 207 -11.77 8.96 -8.93
N SER A 208 -11.20 8.76 -7.75
CA SER A 208 -11.87 8.28 -6.53
C SER A 208 -11.40 9.13 -5.33
N PHE A 209 -11.91 8.87 -4.13
CA PHE A 209 -11.44 9.52 -2.90
C PHE A 209 -9.92 9.33 -2.78
N PRO A 210 -9.11 10.40 -2.94
CA PRO A 210 -7.67 10.25 -2.92
C PRO A 210 -7.19 9.95 -1.50
N TYR A 211 -5.98 9.40 -1.43
CA TYR A 211 -5.23 9.26 -0.20
C TYR A 211 -3.75 9.27 -0.56
N SER A 212 -3.11 10.41 -0.35
CA SER A 212 -1.76 10.71 -0.82
C SER A 212 -0.66 10.02 0.00
N PHE A 213 0.58 10.02 -0.47
CA PHE A 213 1.70 9.46 0.30
C PHE A 213 1.97 10.25 1.59
N GLU A 214 1.85 11.58 1.52
CA GLU A 214 1.88 12.49 2.67
C GLU A 214 0.74 12.21 3.65
N GLU A 215 -0.49 11.98 3.17
CA GLU A 215 -1.62 11.58 4.03
C GLU A 215 -1.37 10.23 4.72
N ILE A 216 -0.74 9.26 4.03
CA ILE A 216 -0.30 7.99 4.63
C ILE A 216 0.71 8.24 5.74
N THR A 217 1.74 9.05 5.47
CA THR A 217 2.80 9.36 6.44
C THR A 217 2.22 10.03 7.69
N HIS A 218 1.39 11.06 7.52
CA HIS A 218 0.70 11.73 8.63
C HIS A 218 -0.19 10.79 9.44
N LYS A 219 -0.82 9.80 8.80
CA LYS A 219 -1.65 8.82 9.51
C LYS A 219 -0.82 7.86 10.35
N LEU A 220 0.37 7.48 9.87
CA LEU A 220 1.33 6.70 10.67
C LEU A 220 1.85 7.51 11.86
N ASP A 221 2.17 8.80 11.66
CA ASP A 221 2.58 9.70 12.75
C ASP A 221 1.49 9.80 13.82
N GLU A 222 0.23 10.00 13.40
CA GLU A 222 -0.93 10.00 14.31
C GLU A 222 -1.05 8.67 15.06
N PHE A 223 -0.92 7.56 14.35
CA PHE A 223 -1.06 6.22 14.91
C PHE A 223 0.01 5.93 15.96
N GLU A 224 1.28 6.11 15.61
CA GLU A 224 2.41 5.92 16.51
C GLU A 224 2.31 6.83 17.74
N TYR A 225 2.01 8.11 17.54
CA TYR A 225 1.82 9.06 18.63
C TYR A 225 0.70 8.61 19.58
N ARG A 226 -0.47 8.23 19.05
CA ARG A 226 -1.60 7.82 19.91
C ARG A 226 -1.35 6.50 20.62
N MET A 227 -0.70 5.55 19.96
CA MET A 227 -0.44 4.22 20.53
C MET A 227 0.67 4.26 21.58
N SER A 228 1.73 5.04 21.37
CA SER A 228 2.85 5.19 22.32
C SER A 228 2.46 5.82 23.65
N ARG A 229 1.35 6.58 23.68
CA ARG A 229 0.81 7.18 24.92
C ARG A 229 0.10 6.18 25.83
N ARG A 230 -0.17 4.96 25.34
CA ARG A 230 -0.87 3.93 26.11
C ARG A 230 0.12 3.06 26.88
N LYS A 231 -0.04 3.01 28.21
CA LYS A 231 0.90 2.32 29.11
C LYS A 231 1.12 0.84 28.76
N ASN A 232 0.06 0.14 28.35
CA ASN A 232 0.05 -1.32 28.14
C ASN A 232 0.20 -1.72 26.66
N VAL A 233 0.56 -0.77 25.78
CA VAL A 233 0.74 -1.00 24.36
C VAL A 233 2.22 -0.83 24.01
N TYR A 234 2.71 -1.75 23.21
CA TYR A 234 3.99 -1.65 22.53
C TYR A 234 3.73 -1.20 21.09
N VAL A 235 4.48 -0.20 20.64
CA VAL A 235 4.48 0.26 19.26
C VAL A 235 5.91 0.54 18.85
N HIS A 236 6.28 0.12 17.65
CA HIS A 236 7.59 0.36 17.07
C HIS A 236 7.42 0.56 15.57
N ARG A 237 7.87 1.71 15.07
CA ARG A 237 7.86 2.05 13.65
C ARG A 237 9.28 2.02 13.11
N GLU A 238 9.44 1.44 11.94
CA GLU A 238 10.74 1.32 11.29
C GLU A 238 10.60 1.32 9.76
N VAL A 239 11.70 1.60 9.08
CA VAL A 239 11.79 1.51 7.61
C VAL A 239 12.16 0.08 7.24
N LEU A 240 11.31 -0.65 6.50
CA LEU A 240 11.71 -1.98 6.00
C LEU A 240 12.79 -1.85 4.92
N THR A 241 12.58 -0.93 3.99
CA THR A 241 13.46 -0.66 2.85
C THR A 241 13.09 0.68 2.20
N TYR A 242 13.86 1.06 1.19
CA TYR A 242 13.61 2.21 0.33
C TYR A 242 13.11 1.75 -1.04
N SER A 243 12.17 2.49 -1.61
CA SER A 243 11.75 2.29 -3.00
C SER A 243 12.84 2.71 -4.00
N ARG A 244 12.59 2.56 -5.30
CA ARG A 244 13.58 2.91 -6.34
C ARG A 244 13.86 4.41 -6.44
N GLU A 245 12.90 5.24 -6.05
CA GLU A 245 13.12 6.68 -5.85
C GLU A 245 13.41 7.05 -4.40
N GLY A 246 13.58 6.02 -3.58
CA GLY A 246 14.07 6.13 -2.23
C GLY A 246 13.08 6.70 -1.22
N ARG A 247 11.78 6.54 -1.48
CA ARG A 247 10.75 6.76 -0.47
C ARG A 247 10.77 5.61 0.52
N LYS A 248 10.54 5.94 1.79
CA LYS A 248 10.45 4.95 2.87
C LYS A 248 9.27 4.02 2.60
N GLN A 249 9.53 2.71 2.65
CA GLN A 249 8.49 1.73 2.91
C GLN A 249 8.54 1.41 4.41
N GLU A 250 7.51 1.82 5.13
CA GLU A 250 7.50 1.75 6.59
C GLU A 250 6.62 0.61 7.11
N MET A 251 7.03 0.03 8.24
CA MET A 251 6.27 -0.96 8.99
C MET A 251 6.03 -0.45 10.40
N ILE A 252 4.82 -0.67 10.91
CA ILE A 252 4.54 -0.54 12.35
C ILE A 252 4.33 -1.94 12.93
N THR A 253 5.08 -2.25 13.98
CA THR A 253 4.84 -3.38 14.88
C THR A 253 4.05 -2.89 16.07
N VAL A 254 2.87 -3.46 16.32
CA VAL A 254 2.02 -3.03 17.44
C VAL A 254 1.32 -4.21 18.12
N SER A 255 1.34 -4.21 19.44
CA SER A 255 0.65 -5.19 20.28
C SER A 255 0.43 -4.63 21.69
N SER A 256 -0.26 -5.37 22.56
CA SER A 256 -0.13 -5.17 23.99
C SER A 256 1.25 -5.62 24.47
N LYS A 257 1.78 -4.97 25.50
CA LYS A 257 3.03 -5.35 26.17
C LYS A 257 2.97 -6.73 26.84
N ASP A 258 1.78 -7.27 27.09
CA ASP A 258 1.62 -8.64 27.56
C ASP A 258 2.34 -9.59 26.59
N GLY A 259 3.15 -10.52 27.08
CA GLY A 259 3.83 -11.52 26.25
C GLY A 259 5.06 -11.04 25.47
N ILE A 260 5.56 -9.82 25.74
CA ILE A 260 6.95 -9.45 25.44
C ILE A 260 7.86 -10.42 26.21
N ASN A 261 8.93 -10.90 25.56
CA ASN A 261 9.90 -11.76 26.21
C ASN A 261 10.59 -11.03 27.40
N GLU A 262 10.80 -11.73 28.52
CA GLU A 262 11.49 -11.20 29.69
C GLU A 262 12.95 -10.80 29.40
N ASP A 263 13.58 -11.47 28.43
CA ASP A 263 14.95 -11.19 28.00
C ASP A 263 15.07 -10.00 27.03
N ASP A 264 13.97 -9.29 26.74
CA ASP A 264 13.92 -8.16 25.82
C ASP A 264 14.52 -8.47 24.42
N GLU A 265 14.44 -9.72 23.99
CA GLU A 265 14.96 -10.16 22.70
C GLU A 265 14.35 -9.38 21.52
N ARG A 266 15.19 -9.06 20.54
CA ARG A 266 14.79 -8.36 19.33
C ARG A 266 14.47 -9.30 18.19
N GLU A 267 13.70 -8.81 17.23
CA GLU A 267 13.48 -9.50 15.98
C GLU A 267 14.79 -9.68 15.21
N GLU A 268 14.95 -10.88 14.66
CA GLU A 268 16.14 -11.31 13.97
C GLU A 268 16.46 -10.41 12.75
N TYR A 269 17.75 -10.32 12.46
CA TYR A 269 18.25 -9.66 11.26
C TYR A 269 17.72 -10.36 10.01
N ILE A 270 17.30 -9.56 9.03
CA ILE A 270 17.02 -10.05 7.67
C ILE A 270 18.03 -9.34 6.76
N PRO A 271 18.83 -10.09 5.98
CA PRO A 271 19.77 -9.51 5.04
C PRO A 271 19.16 -8.39 4.19
N ASN A 272 19.86 -7.27 4.14
CA ASN A 272 19.55 -6.12 3.27
C ASN A 272 18.22 -5.40 3.58
N LEU A 273 17.60 -5.68 4.72
CA LEU A 273 16.42 -4.96 5.20
C LEU A 273 16.74 -4.14 6.46
N PHE A 274 15.80 -3.28 6.82
CA PHE A 274 15.90 -2.42 8.00
C PHE A 274 17.12 -1.52 7.98
N PRO A 275 17.30 -0.72 6.90
CA PRO A 275 18.50 0.06 6.66
C PRO A 275 18.85 1.05 7.77
N GLU A 276 17.87 1.50 8.56
CA GLU A 276 18.10 2.43 9.67
C GLU A 276 18.65 1.73 10.94
N HIS A 277 18.65 0.39 10.97
CA HIS A 277 19.12 -0.43 12.09
C HIS A 277 20.36 -1.27 11.74
N THR A 278 20.97 -1.05 10.57
CA THR A 278 22.24 -1.69 10.20
C THR A 278 23.33 -1.25 11.19
N GLY A 279 23.82 -2.20 12.00
CA GLY A 279 24.80 -1.93 13.06
C GLY A 279 24.22 -1.51 14.41
N ALA A 280 22.89 -1.49 14.55
CA ALA A 280 22.18 -1.27 15.81
C ALA A 280 20.99 -2.25 15.97
N PRO A 281 21.23 -3.58 15.95
CA PRO A 281 20.17 -4.58 16.04
C PRO A 281 19.36 -4.50 17.33
N GLU A 282 19.90 -3.94 18.40
CA GLU A 282 19.22 -3.68 19.67
C GLU A 282 18.07 -2.65 19.58
N GLU A 283 18.04 -1.85 18.51
CA GLU A 283 16.97 -0.89 18.23
C GLU A 283 15.78 -1.52 17.49
N ARG A 284 15.93 -2.73 16.95
CA ARG A 284 14.86 -3.47 16.24
C ARG A 284 13.67 -3.78 17.17
N PRO A 285 12.50 -4.15 16.62
CA PRO A 285 11.33 -4.46 17.45
C PRO A 285 11.58 -5.60 18.43
N LEU A 286 10.96 -5.52 19.61
CA LEU A 286 10.84 -6.62 20.56
C LEU A 286 10.09 -7.82 19.96
N LYS A 287 10.60 -9.02 20.26
CA LYS A 287 10.05 -10.30 19.80
C LYS A 287 8.94 -10.81 20.74
N TYR A 288 7.93 -11.43 20.14
CA TYR A 288 6.83 -12.08 20.85
C TYR A 288 6.81 -13.57 20.49
N TYR A 289 6.91 -14.44 21.50
CA TYR A 289 6.84 -15.91 21.31
C TYR A 289 5.45 -16.49 21.57
N SER A 290 4.66 -15.82 22.42
CA SER A 290 3.36 -16.31 22.88
C SER A 290 2.18 -15.87 22.00
N LYS A 291 2.44 -14.99 21.02
CA LYS A 291 1.40 -14.37 20.20
C LYS A 291 1.65 -14.64 18.73
N ARG A 292 0.55 -14.95 18.03
CA ARG A 292 0.56 -15.04 16.58
C ARG A 292 0.53 -13.65 15.93
N VAL A 293 1.04 -13.57 14.72
CA VAL A 293 1.24 -12.35 13.93
C VAL A 293 0.19 -12.24 12.84
N ILE A 294 -0.42 -11.06 12.73
CA ILE A 294 -1.27 -10.67 11.62
C ILE A 294 -0.54 -9.58 10.83
N PHE A 295 -0.23 -9.88 9.57
CA PHE A 295 0.45 -8.97 8.67
C PHE A 295 -0.56 -8.31 7.73
N LEU A 296 -0.59 -6.98 7.68
CA LEU A 296 -1.49 -6.21 6.83
C LEU A 296 -0.69 -5.30 5.92
N SER A 297 -0.93 -5.41 4.61
CA SER A 297 -0.34 -4.57 3.58
C SER A 297 -1.41 -3.84 2.75
N SER A 298 -1.03 -2.73 2.10
CA SER A 298 -1.96 -1.98 1.25
C SER A 298 -1.24 -1.27 0.10
N ARG A 299 -2.00 -0.87 -0.92
CA ARG A 299 -1.56 0.00 -2.03
C ARG A 299 -0.35 -0.55 -2.81
N VAL A 300 -0.37 -1.83 -3.14
CA VAL A 300 0.55 -2.38 -4.18
C VAL A 300 0.24 -1.81 -5.56
N HIS A 301 -1.05 -1.59 -5.84
CA HIS A 301 -1.49 -0.77 -6.96
C HIS A 301 -1.75 0.67 -6.46
N PRO A 302 -1.04 1.68 -6.98
CA PRO A 302 -1.09 3.04 -6.45
C PRO A 302 -2.47 3.72 -6.49
N GLY A 303 -3.25 3.51 -7.55
CA GLY A 303 -4.55 4.17 -7.76
C GLY A 303 -5.70 3.54 -6.99
N GLU A 304 -5.47 2.41 -6.30
CA GLU A 304 -6.47 1.68 -5.53
C GLU A 304 -6.66 2.29 -4.14
N THR A 305 -6.99 3.59 -4.08
CA THR A 305 -7.08 4.36 -2.83
C THR A 305 -8.11 3.83 -1.84
N GLY A 306 -9.13 3.09 -2.31
CA GLY A 306 -10.08 2.38 -1.45
C GLY A 306 -9.40 1.44 -0.45
N ALA A 307 -8.25 0.88 -0.83
CA ALA A 307 -7.44 0.06 0.05
C ALA A 307 -6.90 0.84 1.26
N SER A 308 -6.45 2.09 1.08
CA SER A 308 -6.00 2.94 2.19
C SER A 308 -7.15 3.30 3.12
N HIS A 309 -8.34 3.59 2.59
CA HIS A 309 -9.50 3.88 3.44
C HIS A 309 -9.91 2.69 4.30
N MET A 310 -9.85 1.46 3.76
CA MET A 310 -10.07 0.24 4.54
C MET A 310 -8.98 0.02 5.60
N TYR A 311 -7.72 0.17 5.20
CA TYR A 311 -6.57 0.04 6.09
C TYR A 311 -6.64 1.02 7.26
N ASN A 312 -6.99 2.28 7.00
CA ASN A 312 -7.14 3.30 8.02
C ASN A 312 -8.29 3.02 8.98
N GLY A 313 -9.40 2.45 8.49
CA GLY A 313 -10.48 2.01 9.37
C GLY A 313 -10.01 0.93 10.36
N PHE A 314 -9.09 0.05 9.93
CA PHE A 314 -8.46 -0.91 10.84
C PHE A 314 -7.55 -0.22 11.87
N LEU A 315 -6.72 0.74 11.44
CA LEU A 315 -5.89 1.54 12.35
C LEU A 315 -6.76 2.29 13.38
N ASP A 316 -7.88 2.87 12.96
CA ASP A 316 -8.79 3.62 13.82
C ASP A 316 -9.40 2.72 14.90
N ILE A 317 -9.73 1.46 14.58
CA ILE A 317 -10.17 0.47 15.57
C ILE A 317 -9.07 0.21 16.59
N LEU A 318 -7.82 -0.04 16.16
CA LEU A 318 -6.71 -0.26 17.09
C LEU A 318 -6.46 0.99 17.98
N MET A 319 -6.64 2.19 17.43
CA MET A 319 -6.51 3.47 18.15
C MET A 319 -7.71 3.85 19.03
N ASP A 320 -8.78 3.05 19.07
CA ASP A 320 -9.89 3.23 20.00
C ASP A 320 -9.69 2.39 21.27
N GLU A 321 -9.27 3.05 22.35
CA GLU A 321 -8.97 2.39 23.63
C GLU A 321 -10.23 1.89 24.34
N LYS A 322 -11.37 2.54 24.06
CA LYS A 322 -12.66 2.17 24.66
C LYS A 322 -13.26 0.96 23.97
N ASN A 323 -12.83 0.66 22.74
CA ASN A 323 -13.31 -0.48 21.98
C ASN A 323 -12.81 -1.81 22.60
N PRO A 324 -13.70 -2.69 23.08
CA PRO A 324 -13.29 -3.99 23.61
C PRO A 324 -12.62 -4.89 22.57
N HIS A 325 -12.99 -4.78 21.28
CA HIS A 325 -12.34 -5.51 20.21
C HIS A 325 -10.88 -5.08 20.03
N SER A 326 -10.60 -3.77 20.10
CA SER A 326 -9.23 -3.25 20.05
C SER A 326 -8.34 -3.86 21.13
N ARG A 327 -8.81 -3.84 22.38
CA ARG A 327 -8.10 -4.43 23.52
C ARG A 327 -7.89 -5.93 23.34
N SER A 328 -8.92 -6.65 22.88
CA SER A 328 -8.80 -8.09 22.61
C SER A 328 -7.81 -8.38 21.49
N LEU A 329 -7.83 -7.62 20.40
CA LEU A 329 -6.92 -7.78 19.28
C LEU A 329 -5.46 -7.58 19.71
N LEU A 330 -5.16 -6.47 20.40
CA LEU A 330 -3.81 -6.16 20.89
C LEU A 330 -3.33 -7.16 21.95
N LYS A 331 -4.24 -7.70 22.77
CA LYS A 331 -3.89 -8.71 23.76
C LYS A 331 -3.47 -10.04 23.12
N ASN A 332 -4.11 -10.45 22.02
CA ASN A 332 -3.91 -11.78 21.44
C ASN A 332 -2.94 -11.80 20.27
N PHE A 333 -2.75 -10.68 19.57
CA PHE A 333 -1.99 -10.65 18.32
C PHE A 333 -0.91 -9.57 18.31
N VAL A 334 0.13 -9.83 17.53
CA VAL A 334 1.07 -8.82 17.06
C VAL A 334 0.67 -8.41 15.66
N PHE A 335 0.53 -7.11 15.41
CA PHE A 335 0.23 -6.59 14.09
C PHE A 335 1.49 -6.06 13.43
N LYS A 336 1.72 -6.46 12.18
CA LYS A 336 2.74 -5.93 11.28
C LYS A 336 2.05 -5.14 10.18
N LEU A 337 2.26 -3.84 10.14
CA LEU A 337 1.42 -2.90 9.44
C LEU A 337 2.22 -2.15 8.37
N VAL A 338 2.00 -2.47 7.08
CA VAL A 338 2.65 -1.80 5.93
C VAL A 338 1.60 -1.06 5.07
N PRO A 339 1.45 0.27 5.18
CA PRO A 339 0.35 0.99 4.52
C PRO A 339 0.55 1.25 3.03
N ALA A 340 1.77 1.10 2.52
CA ALA A 340 2.13 1.42 1.15
C ALA A 340 3.17 0.45 0.59
N LEU A 341 2.76 -0.42 -0.33
CA LEU A 341 3.65 -1.31 -1.07
C LEU A 341 4.27 -0.65 -2.32
N ASN A 342 3.67 0.43 -2.83
CA ASN A 342 4.18 1.17 -3.99
C ASN A 342 4.26 2.69 -3.72
N PRO A 343 5.14 3.13 -2.81
CA PRO A 343 5.22 4.53 -2.40
C PRO A 343 5.56 5.48 -3.57
N ASP A 344 6.36 5.03 -4.54
CA ASP A 344 6.72 5.82 -5.72
C ASP A 344 5.52 6.07 -6.63
N GLY A 345 4.80 5.01 -6.97
CA GLY A 345 3.61 5.13 -7.79
C GLY A 345 2.51 5.94 -7.10
N ILE A 346 2.37 5.83 -5.78
CA ILE A 346 1.41 6.64 -5.01
C ILE A 346 1.76 8.12 -5.15
N TYR A 347 2.98 8.49 -4.77
CA TYR A 347 3.43 9.89 -4.79
C TYR A 347 3.31 10.50 -6.19
N ARG A 348 3.63 9.72 -7.23
CA ARG A 348 3.55 10.19 -8.62
C ARG A 348 2.15 10.27 -9.20
N GLY A 349 1.14 9.68 -8.57
CA GLY A 349 -0.20 9.60 -9.14
C GLY A 349 -0.32 8.56 -10.27
N TYR A 350 0.37 7.43 -10.14
CA TYR A 350 0.15 6.25 -10.99
C TYR A 350 -1.16 5.56 -10.60
N TYR A 351 -1.58 4.58 -11.41
CA TYR A 351 -2.77 3.78 -11.12
C TYR A 351 -2.44 2.33 -10.72
N ARG A 352 -1.54 1.65 -11.44
CA ARG A 352 -1.33 0.20 -11.32
C ARG A 352 0.12 -0.21 -11.15
N LEU A 353 1.03 0.42 -11.89
CA LEU A 353 2.40 -0.09 -12.07
C LEU A 353 3.40 0.67 -11.18
N ASP A 354 4.60 0.11 -11.04
CA ASP A 354 5.76 0.77 -10.42
C ASP A 354 6.53 1.65 -11.42
N THR A 355 7.74 2.07 -11.06
CA THR A 355 8.62 2.88 -11.91
C THR A 355 9.26 2.10 -13.07
N LEU A 356 9.19 0.77 -13.09
CA LEU A 356 9.68 -0.09 -14.18
C LEU A 356 8.56 -0.62 -15.08
N GLY A 357 7.31 -0.24 -14.83
CA GLY A 357 6.18 -0.79 -15.58
C GLY A 357 5.73 -2.16 -15.08
N GLN A 358 6.21 -2.59 -13.92
CA GLN A 358 5.86 -3.87 -13.32
C GLN A 358 4.59 -3.75 -12.50
N ASN A 359 3.81 -4.82 -12.56
CA ASN A 359 2.70 -5.03 -11.67
C ASN A 359 3.22 -5.75 -10.41
N LEU A 360 3.58 -4.99 -9.37
CA LEU A 360 4.21 -5.54 -8.15
C LEU A 360 3.43 -6.71 -7.51
N ASN A 361 2.12 -6.82 -7.73
CA ASN A 361 1.33 -7.98 -7.34
C ASN A 361 1.42 -9.17 -8.34
N ARG A 362 2.55 -9.28 -9.04
CA ARG A 362 3.00 -10.43 -9.85
C ARG A 362 4.44 -10.82 -9.52
N GLU A 363 5.12 -10.03 -8.69
CA GLU A 363 6.56 -10.15 -8.42
C GLU A 363 6.86 -10.89 -7.12
N TYR A 364 5.91 -11.62 -6.53
CA TYR A 364 6.13 -12.31 -5.26
C TYR A 364 6.75 -13.71 -5.38
N LEU A 365 6.90 -14.30 -6.58
CA LEU A 365 7.54 -15.62 -6.71
C LEU A 365 9.04 -15.56 -6.42
N ASP A 366 9.73 -14.61 -7.03
CA ASP A 366 11.18 -14.41 -6.86
C ASP A 366 11.51 -12.92 -7.02
N PRO A 367 11.10 -12.07 -6.06
CA PRO A 367 11.37 -10.65 -6.14
C PRO A 367 12.87 -10.39 -6.06
N ASP A 368 13.36 -9.44 -6.84
CA ASP A 368 14.73 -8.95 -6.77
C ASP A 368 14.79 -7.62 -6.01
N LEU A 369 15.77 -7.49 -5.12
CA LEU A 369 15.91 -6.34 -4.22
C LEU A 369 16.17 -5.01 -4.94
N LEU A 370 16.80 -5.02 -6.11
CA LEU A 370 17.10 -3.81 -6.89
C LEU A 370 15.98 -3.46 -7.88
N VAL A 371 15.22 -4.47 -8.31
CA VAL A 371 14.12 -4.34 -9.26
C VAL A 371 12.79 -4.03 -8.58
N CYS A 372 12.44 -4.76 -7.52
CA CYS A 372 11.18 -4.59 -6.78
C CYS A 372 11.41 -4.64 -5.24
N PRO A 373 12.20 -3.69 -4.68
CA PRO A 373 12.61 -3.69 -3.27
C PRO A 373 11.46 -3.83 -2.29
N THR A 374 10.32 -3.18 -2.59
CA THR A 374 9.16 -3.15 -1.69
C THR A 374 8.38 -4.46 -1.64
N THR A 375 8.43 -5.27 -2.71
CA THR A 375 7.90 -6.63 -2.74
C THR A 375 8.89 -7.60 -2.09
N TYR A 376 10.18 -7.45 -2.39
CA TYR A 376 11.27 -8.21 -1.77
C TYR A 376 11.19 -8.15 -0.25
N SER A 377 11.12 -6.94 0.32
CA SER A 377 11.13 -6.73 1.77
C SER A 377 9.98 -7.43 2.47
N VAL A 378 8.75 -7.23 1.99
CA VAL A 378 7.54 -7.82 2.59
C VAL A 378 7.54 -9.32 2.47
N LYS A 379 8.01 -9.88 1.35
CA LYS A 379 8.14 -11.32 1.18
C LYS A 379 9.10 -11.92 2.22
N HIS A 380 10.28 -11.31 2.41
CA HIS A 380 11.28 -11.85 3.33
C HIS A 380 10.84 -11.75 4.78
N VAL A 381 10.18 -10.66 5.19
CA VAL A 381 9.57 -10.56 6.52
C VAL A 381 8.50 -11.64 6.73
N LEU A 382 7.59 -11.83 5.77
CA LEU A 382 6.55 -12.86 5.87
C LEU A 382 7.14 -14.28 5.96
N LYS A 383 8.22 -14.55 5.21
CA LYS A 383 8.92 -15.84 5.26
C LYS A 383 9.55 -16.08 6.63
N GLN A 384 10.30 -15.12 7.17
CA GLN A 384 10.90 -15.21 8.51
C GLN A 384 9.82 -15.44 9.60
N LEU A 385 8.71 -14.71 9.53
CA LEU A 385 7.59 -14.87 10.47
C LEU A 385 6.93 -16.26 10.38
N SER A 386 7.02 -16.94 9.23
CA SER A 386 6.49 -18.28 9.06
C SER A 386 7.41 -19.38 9.57
N GLU A 387 8.73 -19.17 9.53
CA GLU A 387 9.74 -20.12 10.03
C GLU A 387 9.64 -20.32 11.54
N THR A 388 9.13 -19.30 12.24
CA THR A 388 8.86 -19.34 13.69
C THR A 388 7.42 -19.78 14.03
N ASP A 389 6.63 -20.26 13.06
CA ASP A 389 5.18 -20.53 13.14
C ASP A 389 4.39 -19.40 13.82
N ASN A 390 4.84 -18.16 13.66
CA ASN A 390 4.19 -17.01 14.26
C ASN A 390 3.15 -16.41 13.32
N LEU A 391 3.33 -16.49 11.99
CA LEU A 391 2.37 -15.96 11.01
C LEU A 391 1.01 -16.68 11.10
N MET A 392 -0.05 -15.93 11.39
CA MET A 392 -1.44 -16.43 11.39
C MET A 392 -2.22 -16.00 10.15
N MET A 393 -2.00 -14.77 9.70
CA MET A 393 -2.76 -14.18 8.60
C MET A 393 -1.94 -13.12 7.88
N TYR A 394 -2.06 -13.12 6.55
CA TYR A 394 -1.61 -12.04 5.68
C TYR A 394 -2.83 -11.45 4.95
N VAL A 395 -3.01 -10.14 5.04
CA VAL A 395 -4.09 -9.42 4.36
C VAL A 395 -3.49 -8.31 3.50
N ASP A 396 -3.69 -8.41 2.19
CA ASP A 396 -3.32 -7.38 1.23
C ASP A 396 -4.58 -6.64 0.77
N PHE A 397 -4.71 -5.35 1.12
CA PHE A 397 -5.87 -4.54 0.76
C PHE A 397 -5.76 -4.01 -0.68
N HIS A 398 -6.81 -4.26 -1.47
CA HIS A 398 -6.94 -3.84 -2.88
C HIS A 398 -8.28 -3.14 -3.13
N ALA A 399 -8.40 -2.49 -4.29
CA ALA A 399 -9.69 -2.05 -4.83
C ALA A 399 -9.96 -2.72 -6.18
N HIS A 400 -11.13 -3.33 -6.34
CA HIS A 400 -11.42 -4.09 -7.56
C HIS A 400 -11.92 -3.20 -8.70
N ALA A 401 -11.30 -3.33 -9.88
CA ALA A 401 -11.59 -2.50 -11.07
C ALA A 401 -12.97 -2.76 -11.74
N SER A 402 -13.88 -3.50 -11.12
CA SER A 402 -15.19 -3.83 -11.75
C SER A 402 -16.30 -4.33 -10.84
N LYS A 403 -15.99 -4.72 -9.60
CA LYS A 403 -16.97 -5.30 -8.67
C LYS A 403 -17.30 -4.28 -7.59
N LYS A 404 -18.52 -4.35 -7.06
CA LYS A 404 -18.99 -3.53 -5.93
C LYS A 404 -18.89 -4.35 -4.63
N GLY A 405 -19.06 -3.66 -3.51
CA GLY A 405 -19.01 -4.29 -2.18
C GLY A 405 -17.57 -4.57 -1.72
N ILE A 406 -17.48 -5.20 -0.56
CA ILE A 406 -16.23 -5.64 0.05
C ILE A 406 -16.22 -7.17 0.00
N PHE A 407 -15.14 -7.79 -0.46
CA PHE A 407 -15.05 -9.24 -0.57
C PHE A 407 -13.60 -9.69 -0.46
N CYS A 408 -13.39 -10.98 -0.24
CA CYS A 408 -12.07 -11.58 -0.11
C CYS A 408 -11.79 -12.57 -1.24
N PHE A 409 -10.57 -12.55 -1.74
CA PHE A 409 -10.03 -13.68 -2.46
C PHE A 409 -9.09 -14.42 -1.52
N GLY A 410 -9.37 -15.69 -1.17
CA GLY A 410 -8.44 -16.56 -0.44
C GLY A 410 -7.92 -17.72 -1.28
N ASN A 411 -6.87 -18.39 -0.83
CA ASN A 411 -6.32 -19.54 -1.55
C ASN A 411 -7.25 -20.77 -1.52
N ALA A 412 -7.16 -21.59 -2.56
CA ALA A 412 -7.77 -22.91 -2.63
C ALA A 412 -6.93 -23.91 -1.85
N LEU A 413 -7.49 -24.39 -0.76
CA LEU A 413 -6.90 -25.33 0.17
C LEU A 413 -7.66 -26.66 0.13
N LYS A 414 -7.21 -27.63 0.92
CA LYS A 414 -7.84 -28.97 1.01
C LYS A 414 -8.40 -29.22 2.41
N GLY A 415 -9.47 -30.00 2.48
CA GLY A 415 -10.06 -30.49 3.74
C GLY A 415 -10.48 -29.37 4.69
N GLU A 416 -10.22 -29.56 5.99
CA GLU A 416 -10.59 -28.63 7.06
C GLU A 416 -9.98 -27.24 6.89
N ARG A 417 -8.77 -27.15 6.30
CA ARG A 417 -8.13 -25.86 6.03
C ARG A 417 -8.95 -24.98 5.09
N GLN A 418 -9.62 -25.58 4.11
CA GLN A 418 -10.51 -24.85 3.21
C GLN A 418 -11.77 -24.35 3.93
N VAL A 419 -12.33 -25.18 4.80
CA VAL A 419 -13.51 -24.81 5.60
C VAL A 419 -13.18 -23.60 6.46
N ASP A 420 -12.05 -23.63 7.15
CA ASP A 420 -11.60 -22.55 8.02
C ASP A 420 -11.28 -21.26 7.24
N ASN A 421 -10.63 -21.39 6.07
CA ASN A 421 -10.36 -20.22 5.21
C ASN A 421 -11.65 -19.52 4.75
N VAL A 422 -12.67 -20.29 4.37
CA VAL A 422 -13.98 -19.74 3.96
C VAL A 422 -14.78 -19.25 5.18
N LEU A 423 -14.65 -19.91 6.34
CA LEU A 423 -15.32 -19.51 7.57
C LEU A 423 -14.94 -18.09 7.97
N PHE A 424 -13.67 -17.69 7.82
CA PHE A 424 -13.24 -16.32 8.08
C PHE A 424 -14.05 -15.29 7.27
N ALA A 425 -14.15 -15.47 5.95
CA ALA A 425 -14.96 -14.58 5.12
C ALA A 425 -16.46 -14.65 5.45
N ARG A 426 -16.96 -15.82 5.85
CA ARG A 426 -18.34 -15.96 6.31
C ARG A 426 -18.59 -15.16 7.59
N LEU A 427 -17.68 -15.21 8.56
CA LEU A 427 -17.76 -14.41 9.79
C LEU A 427 -17.72 -12.91 9.48
N MET A 428 -16.89 -12.48 8.52
CA MET A 428 -16.91 -11.09 8.05
C MET A 428 -18.26 -10.69 7.45
N SER A 429 -18.88 -11.57 6.64
CA SER A 429 -20.21 -11.30 6.06
C SER A 429 -21.32 -11.15 7.10
N LEU A 430 -21.19 -11.81 8.26
CA LEU A 430 -22.15 -11.68 9.35
C LEU A 430 -21.99 -10.37 10.12
N ASN A 431 -20.80 -9.76 10.07
CA ASN A 431 -20.47 -8.56 10.85
C ASN A 431 -20.39 -7.29 10.01
N CYS A 432 -20.50 -7.38 8.67
CA CYS A 432 -20.41 -6.24 7.78
C CYS A 432 -21.47 -6.32 6.68
N LEU A 433 -22.47 -5.42 6.73
CA LEU A 433 -23.54 -5.32 5.73
C LEU A 433 -23.03 -5.06 4.31
N ASN A 434 -21.85 -4.45 4.18
CA ASN A 434 -21.24 -4.13 2.88
C ASN A 434 -20.35 -5.27 2.37
N PHE A 435 -20.22 -6.36 3.13
CA PHE A 435 -19.40 -7.49 2.75
C PHE A 435 -20.20 -8.49 1.91
N ASP A 436 -19.79 -8.63 0.66
CA ASP A 436 -20.43 -9.48 -0.33
C ASP A 436 -19.75 -10.85 -0.36
N MET A 437 -20.34 -11.79 0.38
CA MET A 437 -19.86 -13.17 0.42
C MET A 437 -19.91 -13.85 -0.97
N SER A 438 -20.85 -13.45 -1.82
CA SER A 438 -21.03 -14.06 -3.14
C SER A 438 -19.92 -13.68 -4.12
N GLU A 439 -19.28 -12.53 -3.89
CA GLU A 439 -18.16 -12.04 -4.70
C GLU A 439 -16.80 -12.60 -4.25
N CYS A 440 -16.75 -13.27 -3.10
CA CYS A 440 -15.55 -13.94 -2.60
C CYS A 440 -15.15 -15.12 -3.49
N SER A 441 -13.86 -15.44 -3.55
CA SER A 441 -13.35 -16.58 -4.32
C SER A 441 -12.20 -17.29 -3.64
N PHE A 442 -12.33 -18.61 -3.53
CA PHE A 442 -11.36 -19.52 -2.91
C PHE A 442 -11.06 -20.70 -3.84
N SER A 443 -11.07 -20.45 -5.15
CA SER A 443 -10.97 -21.48 -6.18
C SER A 443 -9.54 -21.64 -6.72
N ASP A 444 -9.17 -22.86 -7.07
CA ASP A 444 -7.87 -23.13 -7.70
C ASP A 444 -7.71 -22.37 -9.03
N LYS A 445 -8.81 -22.26 -9.78
CA LYS A 445 -8.91 -21.46 -11.01
C LYS A 445 -8.49 -20.01 -10.81
N ILE A 446 -8.79 -19.38 -9.65
CA ILE A 446 -8.41 -17.98 -9.42
C ILE A 446 -6.94 -17.84 -9.00
N MET A 447 -6.31 -18.90 -8.48
CA MET A 447 -4.89 -18.91 -8.11
C MET A 447 -3.99 -19.08 -9.33
N ASN A 448 -4.38 -19.97 -10.26
CA ASN A 448 -3.55 -20.36 -11.41
C ASN A 448 -3.91 -19.60 -12.70
N LYS A 449 -4.77 -18.57 -12.60
CA LYS A 449 -5.18 -17.80 -13.78
C LYS A 449 -4.01 -16.97 -14.30
N VAL A 450 -3.71 -17.14 -15.58
CA VAL A 450 -2.84 -16.24 -16.35
C VAL A 450 -3.71 -15.14 -16.98
N ASP A 451 -3.30 -13.89 -16.88
CA ASP A 451 -4.01 -12.79 -17.52
C ASP A 451 -3.63 -12.62 -19.00
N LYS A 452 -4.24 -11.63 -19.67
CA LYS A 452 -4.05 -11.42 -21.11
C LYS A 452 -2.62 -10.99 -21.46
N GLN A 453 -1.88 -10.50 -20.48
CA GLN A 453 -0.50 -10.07 -20.61
C GLN A 453 0.49 -11.23 -20.36
N GLY A 454 -0.01 -12.44 -20.05
CA GLY A 454 0.82 -13.58 -19.72
C GLY A 454 1.26 -13.62 -18.26
N GLU A 455 0.81 -12.69 -17.42
CA GLU A 455 1.21 -12.67 -16.00
C GLU A 455 0.38 -13.69 -15.21
N SER A 456 1.06 -14.59 -14.52
CA SER A 456 0.42 -15.60 -13.68
C SER A 456 0.00 -15.02 -12.32
N ARG A 457 -1.18 -15.40 -11.85
CA ARG A 457 -1.61 -15.09 -10.47
C ARG A 457 -0.84 -15.83 -9.39
N GLU A 458 0.00 -16.79 -9.76
CA GLU A 458 0.93 -17.42 -8.82
C GLU A 458 1.90 -16.42 -8.20
N GLY A 459 2.26 -15.36 -8.93
CA GLY A 459 3.09 -14.25 -8.43
C GLY A 459 2.35 -13.20 -7.61
N THR A 460 1.05 -13.39 -7.34
CA THR A 460 0.33 -12.50 -6.41
C THR A 460 0.78 -12.77 -4.99
N GLY A 461 0.83 -11.72 -4.15
CA GLY A 461 1.32 -11.83 -2.78
C GLY A 461 0.64 -12.95 -2.01
N ARG A 462 -0.69 -13.00 -2.04
CA ARG A 462 -1.45 -14.08 -1.42
C ARG A 462 -1.02 -15.50 -1.84
N VAL A 463 -0.83 -15.73 -3.14
CA VAL A 463 -0.60 -17.08 -3.67
C VAL A 463 0.84 -17.50 -3.41
N ALA A 464 1.80 -16.63 -3.75
CA ALA A 464 3.22 -16.88 -3.52
C ALA A 464 3.54 -17.06 -2.04
N ILE A 465 3.02 -16.18 -1.16
CA ILE A 465 3.24 -16.30 0.28
C ILE A 465 2.63 -17.60 0.82
N TYR A 466 1.45 -18.02 0.37
CA TYR A 466 0.91 -19.32 0.77
C TYR A 466 1.79 -20.49 0.31
N LYS A 467 2.32 -20.44 -0.91
CA LYS A 467 3.23 -21.48 -1.42
C LYS A 467 4.52 -21.57 -0.58
N ASP A 468 5.06 -20.44 -0.17
CA ASP A 468 6.33 -20.39 0.58
C ASP A 468 6.17 -20.68 2.07
N THR A 469 5.06 -20.23 2.67
CA THR A 469 4.89 -20.23 4.14
C THR A 469 3.86 -21.25 4.63
N GLY A 470 3.02 -21.76 3.73
CA GLY A 470 1.83 -22.54 4.11
C GLY A 470 0.79 -21.74 4.90
N CYS A 471 0.89 -20.41 5.00
CA CYS A 471 -0.07 -19.60 5.75
C CYS A 471 -1.48 -19.73 5.16
N LYS A 472 -2.41 -20.23 5.98
CA LYS A 472 -3.77 -20.58 5.56
C LYS A 472 -4.61 -19.36 5.17
N HIS A 473 -4.53 -18.28 5.95
CA HIS A 473 -5.26 -17.04 5.69
C HIS A 473 -4.34 -16.06 4.97
N CYS A 474 -4.25 -16.21 3.66
CA CYS A 474 -3.58 -15.29 2.74
C CYS A 474 -4.56 -14.91 1.62
#